data_AF-A0A2E7J8X0-F1
#
_entry.id   AF-A0A2E7J8X0-F1
#
_cell.length_a   1.000
_cell.length_b   1.000
_cell.length_c   1.000
_cell.angle_alpha   90.00
_cell.angle_beta   90.00
_cell.angle_gamma   90.00
#
_symmetry.space_group_name_H-M   'P 1'
#
loop_
_entity.id
_entity.type
_entity.pdbx_description
1 polymer ?
#
loop_
_entity_poly.entity_id
_entity_poly.type
_entity_poly.pdbx_seq_one_letter_code
_entity_poly.pdbx_strand_id
1 'polypeptide(L)'
;MTSPWQKIRTTPGSDLNWLWLPGWSFSADVFETFYDELPGHHWAADYLNCAVSFETAAASLAATAPGTGDGVNLPAIWIGWSLGGALAAKAFSATPAPRNHFLVTLATGQRFLSDKTGNGMPTEDFEAFSQSLTSNAETTLKRFTGLCAQGSSEARSLMKQLKSSQHPVRSELNHTLEWLRYEDLLPSLRSLHLYGHADALKPSHMPPAELSPGESHTFFLTTEGKHHLLERLHQLAEQLQHESAKREEMQ
;
A
#
# COMPACT_ATOMS: atom_id res chain seq x y z
N MET A 1 4.54 -2.20 -23.04
CA MET A 1 4.33 -2.92 -21.77
C MET A 1 2.88 -2.75 -21.38
N THR A 2 2.20 -3.80 -20.94
CA THR A 2 0.86 -3.71 -20.36
C THR A 2 0.92 -2.84 -19.11
N SER A 3 -0.08 -1.96 -18.91
CA SER A 3 -0.12 -1.13 -17.69
C SER A 3 -0.19 -2.02 -16.45
N PRO A 4 0.55 -1.70 -15.37
CA PRO A 4 0.42 -2.37 -14.08
C PRO A 4 -0.92 -2.10 -13.39
N TRP A 5 -1.77 -1.22 -13.93
CA TRP A 5 -3.06 -0.87 -13.34
C TRP A 5 -4.21 -1.64 -13.98
N GLN A 6 -5.01 -2.29 -13.13
CA GLN A 6 -6.23 -2.98 -13.53
C GLN A 6 -7.43 -2.30 -12.88
N LYS A 7 -8.44 -1.92 -13.67
CA LYS A 7 -9.68 -1.35 -13.14
C LYS A 7 -10.48 -2.46 -12.47
N ILE A 8 -10.68 -2.36 -11.16
CA ILE A 8 -11.38 -3.37 -10.35
C ILE A 8 -12.88 -3.07 -10.31
N ARG A 9 -13.23 -1.81 -10.05
CA ARG A 9 -14.61 -1.39 -9.77
C ARG A 9 -14.83 0.09 -10.11
N THR A 10 -16.08 0.46 -10.32
CA THR A 10 -16.52 1.86 -10.25
C THR A 10 -17.73 1.94 -9.36
N THR A 11 -17.61 2.76 -8.32
CA THR A 11 -18.66 3.03 -7.34
C THR A 11 -19.23 4.42 -7.66
N PRO A 12 -20.54 4.55 -7.99
CA PRO A 12 -21.12 5.82 -8.39
C PRO A 12 -20.95 6.93 -7.33
N GLY A 13 -20.85 8.19 -7.79
CA GLY A 13 -20.87 9.37 -6.93
C GLY A 13 -19.60 10.22 -6.93
N SER A 14 -18.56 9.83 -7.68
CA SER A 14 -17.31 10.60 -7.81
C SER A 14 -16.50 10.13 -9.03
N ASP A 15 -15.68 11.02 -9.60
CA ASP A 15 -14.66 10.71 -10.62
C ASP A 15 -13.25 10.52 -10.01
N LEU A 16 -13.14 10.49 -8.68
CA LEU A 16 -11.90 10.27 -7.95
C LEU A 16 -11.31 8.89 -8.27
N ASN A 17 -10.00 8.83 -8.50
CA ASN A 17 -9.29 7.56 -8.66
C ASN A 17 -8.72 7.07 -7.33
N TRP A 18 -9.05 5.84 -6.96
CA TRP A 18 -8.47 5.12 -5.83
C TRP A 18 -7.46 4.09 -6.36
N LEU A 19 -6.18 4.32 -6.09
CA LEU A 19 -5.08 3.51 -6.61
C LEU A 19 -4.54 2.60 -5.49
N TRP A 20 -4.90 1.31 -5.52
CA TRP A 20 -4.64 0.34 -4.47
C TRP A 20 -3.40 -0.50 -4.76
N LEU A 21 -2.43 -0.49 -3.84
CA LEU A 21 -1.18 -1.22 -3.95
C LEU A 21 -1.05 -2.20 -2.77
N PRO A 22 -1.22 -3.52 -3.00
CA PRO A 22 -1.19 -4.50 -1.92
C PRO A 22 0.23 -4.69 -1.36
N GLY A 23 0.30 -5.30 -0.17
CA GLY A 23 1.56 -5.71 0.42
C GLY A 23 2.18 -6.92 -0.31
N TRP A 24 3.46 -7.18 -0.05
CA TRP A 24 4.17 -8.31 -0.65
C TRP A 24 3.41 -9.62 -0.44
N SER A 25 3.36 -10.47 -1.47
CA SER A 25 2.59 -11.73 -1.56
C SER A 25 1.07 -11.63 -1.63
N PHE A 26 0.46 -10.44 -1.49
CA PHE A 26 -0.99 -10.28 -1.54
C PHE A 26 -1.46 -9.60 -2.83
N SER A 27 -2.70 -9.90 -3.22
CA SER A 27 -3.43 -9.20 -4.27
C SER A 27 -4.21 -8.01 -3.69
N ALA A 28 -4.68 -7.12 -4.57
CA ALA A 28 -5.47 -5.95 -4.18
C ALA A 28 -6.80 -6.31 -3.51
N ASP A 29 -7.30 -7.55 -3.68
CA ASP A 29 -8.53 -8.06 -3.05
C ASP A 29 -8.51 -7.94 -1.51
N VAL A 30 -7.33 -7.78 -0.89
CA VAL A 30 -7.21 -7.44 0.53
C VAL A 30 -7.97 -6.14 0.89
N PHE A 31 -8.18 -5.25 -0.06
CA PHE A 31 -8.91 -4.00 0.10
C PHE A 31 -10.38 -4.06 -0.36
N GLU A 32 -10.91 -5.21 -0.75
CA GLU A 32 -12.25 -5.34 -1.35
C GLU A 32 -13.34 -4.63 -0.53
N THR A 33 -13.23 -4.74 0.80
CA THR A 33 -14.24 -4.19 1.72
C THR A 33 -14.32 -2.66 1.77
N PHE A 34 -13.42 -1.95 1.10
CA PHE A 34 -13.41 -0.49 0.97
C PHE A 34 -14.03 -0.01 -0.34
N TYR A 35 -14.16 -0.87 -1.36
CA TYR A 35 -14.52 -0.40 -2.70
C TYR A 35 -15.94 0.13 -2.80
N ASP A 36 -16.89 -0.51 -2.11
CA ASP A 36 -18.30 -0.10 -2.13
C ASP A 36 -18.59 1.09 -1.19
N GLU A 37 -17.68 1.36 -0.24
CA GLU A 37 -17.81 2.44 0.74
C GLU A 37 -17.22 3.77 0.23
N LEU A 38 -16.47 3.74 -0.86
CA LEU A 38 -15.71 4.87 -1.40
C LEU A 38 -16.15 5.15 -2.85
N PRO A 39 -16.96 6.20 -3.11
CA PRO A 39 -17.32 6.59 -4.47
C PRO A 39 -16.09 6.91 -5.34
N GLY A 40 -16.07 6.43 -6.59
CA GLY A 40 -14.96 6.65 -7.51
C GLY A 40 -14.60 5.46 -8.38
N HIS A 41 -13.42 5.53 -8.98
CA HIS A 41 -12.84 4.47 -9.80
C HIS A 41 -11.72 3.76 -9.04
N HIS A 42 -11.84 2.44 -8.87
CA HIS A 42 -10.88 1.63 -8.12
C HIS A 42 -9.93 0.91 -9.08
N TRP A 43 -8.64 1.07 -8.86
CA TRP A 43 -7.59 0.49 -9.68
C TRP A 43 -6.62 -0.31 -8.79
N ALA A 44 -6.32 -1.55 -9.16
CA ALA A 44 -5.33 -2.40 -8.51
C ALA A 44 -3.99 -2.28 -9.23
N ALA A 45 -2.90 -2.16 -8.46
CA ALA A 45 -1.56 -2.39 -8.98
C ALA A 45 -1.24 -3.90 -9.00
N ASP A 46 -0.83 -4.40 -10.16
CA ASP A 46 -0.26 -5.73 -10.36
C ASP A 46 1.24 -5.60 -10.65
N TYR A 47 2.00 -5.23 -9.61
CA TYR A 47 3.45 -5.01 -9.76
C TYR A 47 4.25 -6.33 -9.86
N LEU A 48 3.66 -7.48 -9.55
CA LEU A 48 4.34 -8.78 -9.62
C LEU A 48 4.67 -9.20 -11.06
N ASN A 49 3.84 -8.79 -12.02
CA ASN A 49 3.95 -9.22 -13.41
C ASN A 49 4.62 -8.19 -14.34
N CYS A 50 4.96 -7.01 -13.82
CA CYS A 50 5.20 -5.84 -14.67
C CYS A 50 6.61 -5.26 -14.60
N ALA A 51 7.50 -5.75 -13.72
CA ALA A 51 8.81 -5.12 -13.52
C ALA A 51 9.91 -6.08 -13.04
N VAL A 52 11.15 -5.68 -13.28
CA VAL A 52 12.38 -6.42 -12.95
C VAL A 52 13.17 -5.79 -11.78
N SER A 53 12.69 -4.68 -11.23
CA SER A 53 13.24 -4.03 -10.04
C SER A 53 12.20 -3.12 -9.39
N PHE A 54 12.46 -2.73 -8.14
CA PHE A 54 11.63 -1.76 -7.41
C PHE A 54 11.51 -0.41 -8.16
N GLU A 55 12.60 0.10 -8.70
CA GLU A 55 12.66 1.39 -9.41
C GLU A 55 11.86 1.35 -10.71
N THR A 56 12.02 0.27 -11.48
CA THR A 56 11.29 0.10 -12.74
C THR A 56 9.80 -0.11 -12.49
N ALA A 57 9.42 -0.81 -11.41
CA ALA A 57 8.04 -0.95 -10.98
C ALA A 57 7.43 0.41 -10.62
N ALA A 58 8.09 1.17 -9.74
CA ALA A 58 7.62 2.49 -9.31
C ALA A 58 7.52 3.48 -10.47
N ALA A 59 8.49 3.49 -11.38
CA ALA A 59 8.46 4.33 -12.58
C ALA A 59 7.29 3.97 -13.51
N SER A 60 7.05 2.67 -13.72
CA SER A 60 5.92 2.18 -14.53
C SER A 60 4.56 2.56 -13.90
N LEU A 61 4.44 2.40 -12.58
CA LEU A 61 3.25 2.79 -11.82
C LEU A 61 2.98 4.29 -11.98
N ALA A 62 4.00 5.14 -11.80
CA ALA A 62 3.88 6.59 -11.94
C ALA A 62 3.50 7.02 -13.37
N ALA A 63 4.18 6.46 -14.37
CA ALA A 63 3.99 6.84 -15.77
C ALA A 63 2.65 6.43 -16.37
N THR A 64 1.97 5.46 -15.76
CA THR A 64 0.72 4.90 -16.27
C THR A 64 -0.44 5.04 -15.28
N ALA A 65 -0.27 5.83 -14.22
CA ALA A 65 -1.28 6.01 -13.19
C ALA A 65 -2.58 6.57 -13.81
N PRO A 66 -3.74 5.95 -13.52
CA PRO A 66 -5.03 6.46 -13.96
C PRO A 66 -5.23 7.92 -13.52
N GLY A 67 -5.68 8.76 -14.44
CA GLY A 67 -5.85 10.20 -14.18
C GLY A 67 -4.56 11.02 -14.32
N THR A 68 -3.44 10.40 -14.75
CA THR A 68 -2.20 11.09 -15.12
C THR A 68 -1.98 11.00 -16.63
N GLY A 69 -1.79 12.15 -17.31
CA GLY A 69 -1.58 12.21 -18.76
C GLY A 69 -1.74 13.62 -19.32
N ASP A 70 -1.40 13.80 -20.60
CA ASP A 70 -1.49 15.10 -21.27
C ASP A 70 -2.94 15.60 -21.31
N GLY A 71 -3.19 16.71 -20.59
CA GLY A 71 -4.50 17.37 -20.54
C GLY A 71 -5.54 16.77 -19.60
N VAL A 72 -5.26 15.63 -18.94
CA VAL A 72 -6.15 15.02 -17.94
C VAL A 72 -5.41 14.90 -16.62
N ASN A 73 -5.90 15.63 -15.60
CA ASN A 73 -5.34 15.60 -14.25
C ASN A 73 -6.45 15.40 -13.22
N LEU A 74 -7.10 14.25 -13.30
CA LEU A 74 -8.13 13.86 -12.33
C LEU A 74 -7.50 13.59 -10.97
N PRO A 75 -8.20 13.91 -9.87
CA PRO A 75 -7.69 13.64 -8.55
C PRO A 75 -7.52 12.13 -8.34
N ALA A 76 -6.51 11.77 -7.54
CA ALA A 76 -6.20 10.39 -7.23
C ALA A 76 -5.64 10.26 -5.81
N ILE A 77 -6.09 9.24 -5.08
CA ILE A 77 -5.51 8.84 -3.81
C ILE A 77 -4.77 7.53 -4.02
N TRP A 78 -3.48 7.54 -3.72
CA TRP A 78 -2.60 6.37 -3.75
C TRP A 78 -2.63 5.71 -2.38
N ILE A 79 -3.09 4.46 -2.29
CA ILE A 79 -3.17 3.71 -1.03
C ILE A 79 -2.32 2.47 -1.15
N GLY A 80 -1.20 2.45 -0.44
CA GLY A 80 -0.31 1.30 -0.44
C GLY A 80 -0.07 0.72 0.95
N TRP A 81 -0.10 -0.60 1.03
CA TRP A 81 0.21 -1.33 2.25
C TRP A 81 1.59 -1.96 2.17
N SER A 82 2.43 -1.81 3.21
CA SER A 82 3.73 -2.47 3.30
C SER A 82 4.61 -2.18 2.06
N LEU A 83 5.11 -3.19 1.34
CA LEU A 83 5.81 -3.04 0.05
C LEU A 83 5.01 -2.19 -0.96
N GLY A 84 3.69 -2.38 -1.07
CA GLY A 84 2.83 -1.58 -1.93
C GLY A 84 2.84 -0.10 -1.56
N GLY A 85 2.95 0.23 -0.28
CA GLY A 85 3.13 1.61 0.20
C GLY A 85 4.50 2.19 -0.15
N ALA A 86 5.56 1.38 -0.14
CA ALA A 86 6.88 1.82 -0.59
C ALA A 86 6.90 2.12 -2.10
N LEU A 87 6.29 1.24 -2.91
CA LEU A 87 6.08 1.47 -4.34
C LEU A 87 5.21 2.70 -4.60
N ALA A 88 4.12 2.86 -3.83
CA ALA A 88 3.24 4.03 -3.92
C ALA A 88 4.00 5.32 -3.63
N ALA A 89 4.79 5.37 -2.54
CA ALA A 89 5.57 6.55 -2.18
C ALA A 89 6.60 6.91 -3.25
N LYS A 90 7.33 5.91 -3.76
CA LYS A 90 8.31 6.12 -4.84
C LYS A 90 7.64 6.60 -6.12
N ALA A 91 6.54 5.96 -6.55
CA ALA A 91 5.77 6.36 -7.72
C ALA A 91 5.17 7.77 -7.57
N PHE A 92 4.60 8.07 -6.41
CA PHE A 92 4.02 9.38 -6.09
C PHE A 92 5.05 10.50 -6.22
N SER A 93 6.28 10.30 -5.73
CA SER A 93 7.37 11.29 -5.86
C SER A 93 7.78 11.57 -7.31
N ALA A 94 7.50 10.64 -8.23
CA ALA A 94 7.78 10.77 -9.65
C ALA A 94 6.54 11.22 -10.47
N THR A 95 5.38 11.37 -9.82
CA THR A 95 4.12 11.68 -10.49
C THR A 95 4.04 13.18 -10.81
N PRO A 96 3.71 13.56 -12.07
CA PRO A 96 3.48 14.96 -12.42
C PRO A 96 2.30 15.58 -11.65
N ALA A 97 2.42 16.86 -11.31
CA ALA A 97 1.35 17.64 -10.65
C ALA A 97 0.78 17.04 -9.34
N PRO A 98 1.62 16.73 -8.33
CA PRO A 98 1.22 16.04 -7.09
C PRO A 98 0.15 16.77 -6.27
N ARG A 99 -0.15 18.04 -6.57
CA ARG A 99 -1.19 18.84 -5.91
C ARG A 99 -2.61 18.30 -6.08
N ASN A 100 -2.86 17.50 -7.12
CA ASN A 100 -4.16 16.85 -7.34
C ASN A 100 -4.22 15.45 -6.72
N HIS A 101 -3.12 14.99 -6.14
CA HIS A 101 -3.02 13.64 -5.60
C HIS A 101 -2.75 13.66 -4.10
N PHE A 102 -2.96 12.52 -3.46
CA PHE A 102 -2.61 12.29 -2.07
C PHE A 102 -2.07 10.88 -1.87
N LEU A 103 -1.07 10.72 -1.00
CA LEU A 103 -0.48 9.44 -0.67
C LEU A 103 -0.96 8.96 0.71
N VAL A 104 -1.44 7.73 0.78
CA VAL A 104 -1.77 7.04 2.03
C VAL A 104 -0.93 5.78 2.09
N THR A 105 -0.14 5.62 3.15
CA THR A 105 0.59 4.38 3.38
C THR A 105 0.10 3.70 4.65
N LEU A 106 -0.10 2.39 4.56
CA LEU A 106 -0.54 1.55 5.66
C LEU A 106 0.63 0.64 6.06
N ALA A 107 1.09 0.74 7.31
CA ALA A 107 2.18 -0.08 7.85
C ALA A 107 3.45 -0.09 6.97
N THR A 108 3.77 1.04 6.34
CA THR A 108 4.95 1.19 5.48
C THR A 108 6.00 2.00 6.21
N GLY A 109 7.19 1.42 6.36
CA GLY A 109 8.29 2.13 6.99
C GLY A 109 9.04 3.06 6.04
N GLN A 110 9.75 4.05 6.57
CA GLN A 110 10.73 4.85 5.80
C GLN A 110 11.76 3.95 5.12
N ARG A 111 12.15 2.89 5.84
CA ARG A 111 12.89 1.73 5.37
C ARG A 111 12.32 0.47 6.00
N PHE A 112 12.45 -0.67 5.34
CA PHE A 112 11.98 -1.94 5.90
C PHE A 112 13.01 -2.58 6.83
N LEU A 113 14.28 -2.65 6.39
CA LEU A 113 15.35 -3.24 7.19
C LEU A 113 15.80 -2.31 8.31
N SER A 114 16.21 -2.92 9.43
CA SER A 114 16.64 -2.20 10.62
C SER A 114 17.89 -1.39 10.35
N ASP A 115 17.90 -0.13 10.79
CA ASP A 115 19.13 0.66 10.85
C ASP A 115 19.94 0.40 12.12
N LYS A 116 21.02 1.16 12.31
CA LYS A 116 21.87 1.09 13.51
C LYS A 116 21.13 1.44 14.82
N THR A 117 19.93 2.05 14.74
CA THR A 117 19.10 2.39 15.90
C THR A 117 18.12 1.27 16.26
N GLY A 118 18.05 0.20 15.45
CA GLY A 118 17.18 -0.96 15.67
C GLY A 118 15.74 -0.78 15.17
N ASN A 119 15.47 0.28 14.40
CA ASN A 119 14.15 0.54 13.83
C ASN A 119 13.99 -0.15 12.47
N GLY A 120 13.10 -1.14 12.39
CA GLY A 120 12.85 -1.98 11.19
C GLY A 120 13.08 -3.47 11.46
N MET A 121 12.94 -4.29 10.42
CA MET A 121 13.21 -5.73 10.49
C MET A 121 14.71 -6.02 10.53
N PRO A 122 15.21 -6.82 11.50
CA PRO A 122 16.61 -7.25 11.50
C PRO A 122 17.00 -7.93 10.19
N THR A 123 18.18 -7.60 9.66
CA THR A 123 18.67 -8.15 8.39
C THR A 123 18.75 -9.68 8.46
N GLU A 124 19.21 -10.22 9.59
CA GLU A 124 19.29 -11.67 9.83
C GLU A 124 17.92 -12.37 9.75
N ASP A 125 16.87 -11.74 10.26
CA ASP A 125 15.50 -12.27 10.20
C ASP A 125 14.99 -12.23 8.75
N PHE A 126 15.29 -11.16 8.02
CA PHE A 126 14.96 -11.04 6.60
C PHE A 126 15.68 -12.08 5.73
N GLU A 127 16.98 -12.29 5.93
CA GLU A 127 17.75 -13.31 5.19
C GLU A 127 17.23 -14.72 5.50
N ALA A 128 16.94 -15.02 6.77
CA ALA A 128 16.36 -16.29 7.17
C ALA A 128 14.99 -16.52 6.53
N PHE A 129 14.17 -15.47 6.42
CA PHE A 129 12.89 -15.49 5.73
C PHE A 129 13.06 -15.74 4.21
N SER A 130 13.99 -15.04 3.55
CA SER A 130 14.28 -15.21 2.12
C SER A 130 14.77 -16.63 1.78
N GLN A 131 15.67 -17.18 2.61
CA GLN A 131 16.11 -18.58 2.48
C GLN A 131 14.97 -19.58 2.72
N SER A 132 14.10 -19.31 3.69
CA SER A 132 12.92 -20.14 3.97
C SER A 132 11.91 -20.10 2.82
N LEU A 133 11.75 -18.95 2.16
CA LEU A 133 10.89 -18.81 0.99
C LEU A 133 11.40 -19.66 -0.17
N THR A 134 12.73 -19.67 -0.39
CA THR A 134 13.36 -20.48 -1.45
C THR A 134 13.23 -21.98 -1.18
N SER A 135 13.39 -22.41 0.08
CA SER A 135 13.40 -23.83 0.45
C SER A 135 12.00 -24.42 0.72
N ASN A 136 11.06 -23.64 1.24
CA ASN A 136 9.70 -24.08 1.57
C ASN A 136 8.70 -22.91 1.49
N ALA A 137 8.38 -22.51 0.27
CA ALA A 137 7.55 -21.33 0.01
C ALA A 137 6.17 -21.39 0.68
N GLU A 138 5.46 -22.52 0.61
CA GLU A 138 4.10 -22.64 1.15
C GLU A 138 4.07 -22.43 2.67
N THR A 139 5.01 -23.06 3.39
CA THR A 139 5.12 -22.89 4.85
C THR A 139 5.52 -21.46 5.20
N THR A 140 6.41 -20.86 4.42
CA THR A 140 6.90 -19.49 4.63
C THR A 140 5.79 -18.45 4.41
N LEU A 141 4.99 -18.59 3.35
CA LEU A 141 3.83 -17.71 3.09
C LEU A 141 2.76 -17.81 4.19
N LYS A 142 2.53 -19.02 4.72
CA LYS A 142 1.64 -19.22 5.88
C LYS A 142 2.19 -18.54 7.14
N ARG A 143 3.49 -18.64 7.40
CA ARG A 143 4.15 -17.93 8.52
C ARG A 143 4.05 -16.43 8.36
N PHE A 144 4.27 -15.91 7.15
CA PHE A 144 4.14 -14.49 6.84
C PHE A 144 2.72 -13.95 7.10
N THR A 145 1.70 -14.72 6.71
CA THR A 145 0.29 -14.39 7.02
C THR A 145 0.06 -14.29 8.52
N GLY A 146 0.62 -15.22 9.31
CA GLY A 146 0.55 -15.15 10.77
C GLY A 146 1.26 -13.92 11.34
N LEU A 147 2.43 -13.58 10.80
CA LEU A 147 3.19 -12.40 11.20
C LEU A 147 2.43 -11.10 10.91
N CYS A 148 1.72 -11.02 9.78
CA CYS A 148 0.90 -9.85 9.43
C CYS A 148 -0.29 -9.62 10.36
N ALA A 149 -0.83 -10.70 10.95
CA ALA A 149 -1.95 -10.66 11.89
C ALA A 149 -1.51 -10.62 13.36
N GLN A 150 -0.22 -10.83 13.63
CA GLN A 150 0.32 -10.90 14.98
C GLN A 150 0.17 -9.57 15.70
N GLY A 151 -0.21 -9.63 16.97
CA GLY A 151 -0.48 -8.47 17.82
C GLY A 151 -1.94 -8.05 17.86
N SER A 152 -2.78 -8.56 16.96
CA SER A 152 -4.23 -8.29 16.98
C SER A 152 -5.01 -9.30 17.82
N SER A 153 -5.96 -8.80 18.61
CA SER A 153 -7.02 -9.60 19.22
C SER A 153 -7.89 -10.37 18.21
N GLU A 154 -7.95 -9.90 16.95
CA GLU A 154 -8.66 -10.51 15.83
C GLU A 154 -7.77 -11.43 14.95
N ALA A 155 -6.58 -11.82 15.41
CA ALA A 155 -5.57 -12.49 14.57
C ALA A 155 -6.09 -13.69 13.76
N ARG A 156 -7.01 -14.49 14.33
CA ARG A 156 -7.56 -15.68 13.64
C ARG A 156 -8.45 -15.33 12.45
N SER A 157 -9.32 -14.32 12.57
CA SER A 157 -10.15 -13.87 11.45
C SER A 157 -9.29 -13.18 10.39
N LEU A 158 -8.34 -12.35 10.82
CA LEU A 158 -7.38 -11.68 9.93
C LEU A 158 -6.59 -12.69 9.08
N MET A 159 -6.02 -13.73 9.69
CA MET A 159 -5.30 -14.78 8.94
C MET A 159 -6.19 -15.47 7.90
N LYS A 160 -7.48 -15.68 8.20
CA LYS A 160 -8.41 -16.29 7.25
C LYS A 160 -8.67 -15.36 6.05
N GLN A 161 -8.87 -14.07 6.30
CA GLN A 161 -9.09 -13.07 5.26
C GLN A 161 -7.83 -12.82 4.41
N LEU A 162 -6.67 -12.72 5.03
CA LEU A 162 -5.39 -12.59 4.33
C LEU A 162 -5.11 -13.80 3.44
N LYS A 163 -5.42 -15.02 3.91
CA LYS A 163 -5.22 -16.23 3.12
C LYS A 163 -6.04 -16.24 1.83
N SER A 164 -7.23 -15.62 1.80
CA SER A 164 -8.02 -15.55 0.56
C SER A 164 -7.48 -14.55 -0.47
N SER A 165 -6.74 -13.53 -0.04
CA SER A 165 -6.12 -12.54 -0.94
C SER A 165 -4.64 -12.83 -1.24
N GLN A 166 -4.03 -13.81 -0.57
CA GLN A 166 -2.63 -14.18 -0.78
C GLN A 166 -2.46 -14.93 -2.11
N HIS A 167 -1.45 -14.54 -2.88
CA HIS A 167 -1.08 -15.28 -4.08
C HIS A 167 -0.60 -16.69 -3.71
N PRO A 168 -0.85 -17.69 -4.59
CA PRO A 168 -0.21 -18.99 -4.45
C PRO A 168 1.31 -18.84 -4.57
N VAL A 169 2.04 -19.91 -4.27
CA VAL A 169 3.49 -19.96 -4.51
C VAL A 169 3.79 -19.63 -5.97
N ARG A 170 4.63 -18.62 -6.18
CA ARG A 170 4.96 -18.04 -7.47
C ARG A 170 6.43 -17.64 -7.50
N SER A 171 7.09 -17.79 -8.64
CA SER A 171 8.52 -17.47 -8.79
C SER A 171 8.83 -16.00 -8.55
N GLU A 172 7.90 -15.13 -8.91
CA GLU A 172 8.01 -13.67 -8.81
C GLU A 172 8.09 -13.20 -7.35
N LEU A 173 7.59 -14.00 -6.39
CA LEU A 173 7.62 -13.67 -4.97
C LEU A 173 9.05 -13.58 -4.43
N ASN A 174 9.97 -14.44 -4.90
CA ASN A 174 11.37 -14.37 -4.46
C ASN A 174 12.04 -13.07 -4.92
N HIS A 175 11.86 -12.72 -6.20
CA HIS A 175 12.46 -11.50 -6.73
C HIS A 175 11.87 -10.23 -6.12
N THR A 176 10.55 -10.20 -5.93
CA THR A 176 9.85 -9.03 -5.36
C THR A 176 9.99 -8.93 -3.84
N LEU A 177 10.39 -10.02 -3.14
CA LEU A 177 10.76 -9.96 -1.74
C LEU A 177 11.97 -9.05 -1.55
N GLU A 178 12.97 -9.16 -2.43
CA GLU A 178 14.19 -8.35 -2.39
C GLU A 178 13.91 -6.85 -2.55
N TRP A 179 12.74 -6.47 -3.10
CA TRP A 179 12.35 -5.06 -3.21
C TRP A 179 12.03 -4.41 -1.86
N LEU A 180 11.84 -5.19 -0.78
CA LEU A 180 11.77 -4.64 0.57
C LEU A 180 13.09 -4.00 1.02
N ARG A 181 14.20 -4.23 0.31
CA ARG A 181 15.48 -3.52 0.53
C ARG A 181 15.54 -2.13 -0.10
N TYR A 182 14.39 -1.50 -0.35
CA TYR A 182 14.31 -0.16 -0.92
C TYR A 182 15.11 0.85 -0.08
N GLU A 183 15.69 1.84 -0.76
CA GLU A 183 16.35 2.98 -0.11
C GLU A 183 15.36 3.84 0.66
N ASP A 184 15.85 4.60 1.64
CA ASP A 184 15.04 5.48 2.48
C ASP A 184 14.03 6.31 1.67
N LEU A 185 12.76 6.11 1.99
CA LEU A 185 11.67 6.90 1.45
C LEU A 185 11.72 8.30 2.04
N LEU A 186 11.42 9.29 1.22
CA LEU A 186 11.25 10.67 1.68
C LEU A 186 9.74 10.93 1.89
N PRO A 187 9.34 11.48 3.04
CA PRO A 187 7.95 11.84 3.27
C PRO A 187 7.51 12.93 2.29
N SER A 188 6.23 12.87 1.89
CA SER A 188 5.60 13.87 1.03
C SER A 188 4.84 14.88 1.88
N LEU A 189 4.64 16.10 1.38
CA LEU A 189 3.77 17.08 2.04
C LEU A 189 2.28 16.70 1.96
N ARG A 190 1.92 15.87 0.98
CA ARG A 190 0.54 15.38 0.77
C ARG A 190 0.47 13.89 1.04
N SER A 191 0.82 13.51 2.27
CA SER A 191 0.73 12.13 2.72
C SER A 191 0.12 11.95 4.10
N LEU A 192 -0.42 10.76 4.29
CA LEU A 192 -0.89 10.22 5.56
C LEU A 192 -0.25 8.84 5.76
N HIS A 193 0.43 8.64 6.88
CA HIS A 193 1.10 7.38 7.19
C HIS A 193 0.47 6.76 8.44
N LEU A 194 -0.23 5.63 8.27
CA LEU A 194 -0.97 4.95 9.33
C LEU A 194 -0.28 3.65 9.75
N TYR A 195 -0.26 3.37 11.05
CA TYR A 195 0.41 2.20 11.64
C TYR A 195 -0.46 1.52 12.69
N GLY A 196 -0.31 0.21 12.84
CA GLY A 196 -0.89 -0.53 13.98
C GLY A 196 0.08 -0.51 15.16
N HIS A 197 -0.42 -0.28 16.37
CA HIS A 197 0.45 -0.12 17.56
C HIS A 197 1.24 -1.40 17.92
N ALA A 198 0.69 -2.57 17.59
CA ALA A 198 1.28 -3.89 17.86
C ALA A 198 1.77 -4.58 16.57
N ASP A 199 2.23 -3.81 15.58
CA ASP A 199 2.77 -4.36 14.33
C ASP A 199 4.07 -5.16 14.57
N ALA A 200 4.01 -6.47 14.34
CA ALA A 200 5.13 -7.37 14.53
C ALA A 200 6.27 -7.18 13.51
N LEU A 201 6.00 -6.53 12.36
CA LEU A 201 7.01 -6.17 11.38
C LEU A 201 7.72 -4.84 11.70
N LYS A 202 7.26 -4.11 12.72
CA LYS A 202 7.90 -2.91 13.29
C LYS A 202 8.34 -1.90 12.21
N PRO A 203 7.45 -1.46 11.31
CA PRO A 203 7.80 -0.49 10.28
C PRO A 203 8.34 0.80 10.91
N SER A 204 9.46 1.30 10.39
CA SER A 204 10.03 2.58 10.84
C SER A 204 9.12 3.76 10.44
N HIS A 205 8.59 4.53 11.39
CA HIS A 205 7.57 5.53 11.07
C HIS A 205 8.10 6.69 10.19
N MET A 206 7.34 7.04 9.14
CA MET A 206 7.46 8.27 8.35
C MET A 206 6.58 9.40 8.93
N PRO A 207 7.07 10.65 9.04
CA PRO A 207 6.26 11.78 9.50
C PRO A 207 5.37 12.39 8.39
N PRO A 208 4.15 12.87 8.70
CA PRO A 208 3.46 12.68 9.98
C PRO A 208 2.95 11.23 10.10
N ALA A 209 3.23 10.62 11.26
CA ALA A 209 2.82 9.26 11.58
C ALA A 209 1.58 9.27 12.47
N GLU A 210 0.64 8.37 12.18
CA GLU A 210 -0.59 8.22 12.93
C GLU A 210 -0.82 6.77 13.32
N LEU A 211 -1.25 6.55 14.57
CA LEU A 211 -1.61 5.23 15.05
C LEU A 211 -3.09 4.97 14.80
N SER A 212 -3.38 3.86 14.15
CA SER A 212 -4.72 3.32 14.03
C SER A 212 -5.16 2.71 15.38
N PRO A 213 -6.46 2.75 15.72
CA PRO A 213 -7.00 1.94 16.82
C PRO A 213 -6.88 0.44 16.53
N GLY A 214 -6.85 0.06 15.24
CA GLY A 214 -6.54 -1.30 14.83
C GLY A 214 -5.10 -1.72 15.16
N GLU A 215 -4.93 -3.00 15.47
CA GLU A 215 -3.66 -3.59 15.87
C GLU A 215 -3.00 -4.35 14.71
N SER A 216 -1.74 -4.76 14.84
CA SER A 216 -0.97 -5.55 13.85
C SER A 216 -0.60 -4.82 12.54
N HIS A 217 0.13 -5.52 11.67
CA HIS A 217 0.50 -5.05 10.32
C HIS A 217 -0.70 -4.90 9.38
N THR A 218 -1.83 -5.53 9.73
CA THR A 218 -3.07 -5.55 8.96
C THR A 218 -4.20 -4.84 9.71
N PHE A 219 -3.84 -3.83 10.52
CA PHE A 219 -4.77 -3.05 11.34
C PHE A 219 -6.03 -2.60 10.60
N PHE A 220 -5.91 -2.25 9.32
CA PHE A 220 -7.01 -1.75 8.50
C PHE A 220 -8.08 -2.81 8.19
N LEU A 221 -7.83 -4.08 8.50
CA LEU A 221 -8.80 -5.17 8.37
C LEU A 221 -9.53 -5.47 9.68
N THR A 222 -9.05 -4.96 10.83
CA THR A 222 -9.80 -5.02 12.09
C THR A 222 -11.05 -4.16 12.00
N THR A 223 -12.05 -4.44 12.85
CA THR A 223 -13.30 -3.67 12.82
C THR A 223 -13.05 -2.18 13.06
N GLU A 224 -12.28 -1.85 14.10
CA GLU A 224 -11.97 -0.46 14.47
C GLU A 224 -11.02 0.20 13.46
N GLY A 225 -9.96 -0.50 13.04
CA GLY A 225 -9.00 0.04 12.08
C GLY A 225 -9.59 0.24 10.68
N LYS A 226 -10.54 -0.60 10.25
CA LYS A 226 -11.30 -0.38 9.01
C LYS A 226 -12.13 0.90 9.09
N HIS A 227 -12.87 1.07 10.18
CA HIS A 227 -13.71 2.26 10.38
C HIS A 227 -12.87 3.54 10.39
N HIS A 228 -11.76 3.53 11.14
CA HIS A 228 -10.81 4.64 11.19
C HIS A 228 -10.25 4.98 9.80
N LEU A 229 -9.79 3.98 9.05
CA LEU A 229 -9.27 4.22 7.70
C LEU A 229 -10.33 4.78 6.77
N LEU A 230 -11.57 4.27 6.81
CA LEU A 230 -12.67 4.80 5.98
C LEU A 230 -12.95 6.27 6.27
N GLU A 231 -13.03 6.66 7.54
CA GLU A 231 -13.23 8.06 7.94
C GLU A 231 -12.14 8.96 7.36
N ARG A 232 -10.87 8.55 7.48
CA ARG A 232 -9.74 9.30 6.92
C ARG A 232 -9.77 9.39 5.41
N LEU A 233 -10.15 8.32 4.72
CA LEU A 233 -10.24 8.33 3.25
C LEU A 233 -11.40 9.21 2.76
N HIS A 234 -12.55 9.22 3.44
CA HIS A 234 -13.66 10.14 3.12
C HIS A 234 -13.24 11.60 3.28
N GLN A 235 -12.62 11.96 4.40
CA GLN A 235 -12.12 13.33 4.64
C GLN A 235 -11.13 13.79 3.57
N LEU A 236 -10.20 12.90 3.17
CA LEU A 236 -9.22 13.20 2.12
C LEU A 236 -9.87 13.35 0.74
N ALA A 237 -10.87 12.52 0.43
CA ALA A 237 -11.62 12.62 -0.83
C ALA A 237 -12.35 13.96 -0.94
N GLU A 238 -13.08 14.35 0.11
CA GLU A 238 -13.78 15.64 0.16
C GLU A 238 -12.81 16.81 0.02
N GLN A 239 -11.67 16.76 0.72
CA GLN A 239 -10.64 17.80 0.61
C GLN A 239 -10.10 17.91 -0.82
N LEU A 240 -9.75 16.78 -1.45
CA LEU A 240 -9.21 16.78 -2.81
C LEU A 240 -10.21 17.30 -3.85
N GLN A 241 -11.48 16.91 -3.73
CA GLN A 241 -12.55 17.37 -4.62
C GLN A 241 -12.77 18.87 -4.48
N HIS A 242 -12.83 19.39 -3.25
CA HIS A 242 -12.98 20.82 -2.99
C HIS A 242 -11.80 21.64 -3.52
N GLU A 243 -10.57 21.14 -3.32
CA GLU A 243 -9.37 21.77 -3.87
C GLU A 243 -9.37 21.74 -5.41
N SER A 244 -9.92 20.70 -6.04
CA SER A 244 -10.03 20.60 -7.50
C SER A 244 -11.02 21.60 -8.07
N ALA A 245 -12.23 21.68 -7.49
CA ALA A 245 -13.26 22.63 -7.91
C ALA A 245 -12.78 24.08 -7.84
N LYS A 246 -12.10 24.46 -6.74
CA LYS A 246 -11.51 25.80 -6.60
C LYS A 246 -10.46 26.12 -7.66
N ARG A 247 -9.73 25.13 -8.16
CA ARG A 247 -8.72 25.35 -9.21
C ARG A 247 -9.36 25.58 -10.57
N GLU A 248 -10.46 24.90 -10.85
CA GLU A 248 -11.24 25.09 -12.07
C GLU A 248 -11.88 26.49 -12.11
N GLU A 249 -12.32 27.01 -10.97
CA GLU A 249 -12.87 28.38 -10.87
C GLU A 249 -11.84 29.50 -11.07
N MET A 250 -10.54 29.22 -10.86
CA MET A 250 -9.46 30.22 -10.97
C MET A 250 -8.76 30.23 -12.34
N GLN A 251 -9.12 29.33 -13.26
CA GLN A 251 -8.59 29.26 -14.63
C GLN A 251 -9.53 29.95 -15.62
#